data_AF-A0A3L9GY23-F1
#
_entry.id   AF-A0A3L9GY23-F1
#
_cell.length_a   1.000
_cell.length_b   1.000
_cell.length_c   1.000
_cell.angle_alpha   90.00
_cell.angle_beta   90.00
_cell.angle_gamma   90.00
#
_symmetry.space_group_name_H-M   'P 1'
#
loop_
_entity.id
_entity.type
_entity.pdbx_description
1 polymer ?
#
loop_
_entity_poly.entity_id
_entity_poly.type
_entity_poly.pdbx_seq_one_letter_code
_entity_poly.pdbx_strand_id
1 'polypeptide(L)'
;DNERLLGTLIHLRDLGNTVIVVEHDEDAIRAADHVIDIGPGAGVHGGEVVAEGPLEAIMAVPESLTGQYMSGKRKIEVPKKRVPANPEKVLKLTGARGNNLKDVTLTLPVGLFTCITGVSGSGKSTLINDTLFPIAQRQLNGATIAEPAPYRDIQGLEHFDKVIDIDQSPIGRTPRSNPATYTGVFTPVRELFAGVPESRARGYTPGRFSFNVRGGRCEACQGDGVIKVEMHFLPDIYVPCDQCKGKRYNRETL
;
A
#
# COMPACT_ATOMS: atom_id res chain seq x y z
N ASP A 1 0.76 -20.12 12.57
CA ASP A 1 1.73 -19.00 12.53
C ASP A 1 1.33 -17.86 13.44
N ASN A 2 0.12 -17.30 13.31
CA ASN A 2 -0.35 -16.20 14.16
C ASN A 2 -0.29 -16.53 15.67
N GLU A 3 -0.84 -17.66 16.09
CA GLU A 3 -0.77 -18.10 17.51
C GLU A 3 0.66 -18.19 18.06
N ARG A 4 1.64 -18.60 17.23
CA ARG A 4 3.05 -18.68 17.64
C ARG A 4 3.65 -17.28 17.82
N LEU A 5 3.28 -16.35 16.95
CA LEU A 5 3.67 -14.94 17.08
C LEU A 5 3.10 -14.36 18.37
N LEU A 6 1.80 -14.51 18.61
CA LEU A 6 1.12 -14.02 19.82
C LEU A 6 1.73 -14.63 21.09
N GLY A 7 2.01 -15.93 21.10
CA GLY A 7 2.69 -16.58 22.23
C GLY A 7 4.08 -16.00 22.51
N THR A 8 4.81 -15.57 21.47
CA THR A 8 6.13 -14.93 21.64
C THR A 8 6.00 -13.52 22.21
N LEU A 9 5.00 -12.74 21.77
CA LEU A 9 4.71 -11.40 22.29
C LEU A 9 4.30 -11.45 23.78
N ILE A 10 3.42 -12.40 24.11
CA ILE A 10 3.01 -12.70 25.50
C ILE A 10 4.22 -13.09 26.34
N HIS A 11 5.08 -13.98 25.84
CA HIS A 11 6.30 -14.35 26.57
C HIS A 11 7.21 -13.14 26.81
N LEU A 12 7.38 -12.26 25.82
CA LEU A 12 8.18 -11.05 25.97
C LEU A 12 7.61 -10.11 27.07
N ARG A 13 6.29 -9.98 27.13
CA ARG A 13 5.60 -9.27 28.22
C ARG A 13 5.85 -9.94 29.57
N ASP A 14 5.72 -11.27 29.65
CA ASP A 14 5.87 -12.04 30.90
C ASP A 14 7.30 -11.99 31.46
N LEU A 15 8.30 -11.66 30.64
CA LEU A 15 9.67 -11.34 31.07
C LEU A 15 9.79 -9.97 31.80
N GLY A 16 8.69 -9.24 31.96
CA GLY A 16 8.63 -7.94 32.63
C GLY A 16 8.68 -6.72 31.69
N ASN A 17 8.57 -6.93 30.37
CA ASN A 17 8.51 -5.83 29.41
C ASN A 17 7.08 -5.35 29.20
N THR A 18 6.92 -4.11 28.72
CA THR A 18 5.67 -3.64 28.13
C THR A 18 5.74 -3.79 26.61
N VAL A 19 4.74 -4.43 26.01
CA VAL A 19 4.68 -4.69 24.58
C VAL A 19 3.53 -3.88 23.99
N ILE A 20 3.85 -2.92 23.12
CA ILE A 20 2.87 -2.10 22.41
C ILE A 20 2.88 -2.54 20.95
N VAL A 21 1.70 -2.94 20.44
CA VAL A 21 1.53 -3.45 19.08
C VAL A 21 0.43 -2.65 18.39
N VAL A 22 0.70 -2.18 17.17
CA VAL A 22 -0.31 -1.58 16.28
C VAL A 22 -0.80 -2.67 15.35
N GLU A 23 -2.05 -3.08 15.51
CA GLU A 23 -2.62 -4.22 14.79
C GLU A 23 -4.08 -4.00 14.40
N HIS A 24 -4.51 -4.81 13.43
CA HIS A 24 -5.90 -4.90 12.98
C HIS A 24 -6.42 -6.35 12.98
N ASP A 25 -5.56 -7.32 13.26
CA ASP A 25 -5.92 -8.74 13.35
C ASP A 25 -6.81 -9.03 14.57
N GLU A 26 -7.88 -9.79 14.35
CA GLU A 26 -8.88 -10.09 15.39
C GLU A 26 -8.29 -10.95 16.53
N ASP A 27 -7.47 -11.96 16.22
CA ASP A 27 -6.89 -12.83 17.25
C ASP A 27 -5.92 -12.05 18.13
N ALA A 28 -5.13 -11.15 17.54
CA ALA A 28 -4.22 -10.26 18.27
C ALA A 28 -4.97 -9.33 19.23
N ILE A 29 -6.05 -8.68 18.76
CA ILE A 29 -6.88 -7.80 19.58
C ILE A 29 -7.54 -8.58 20.71
N ARG A 30 -8.03 -9.79 20.44
CA ARG A 30 -8.64 -10.68 21.45
C ARG A 30 -7.64 -11.18 22.50
N ALA A 31 -6.37 -11.34 22.14
CA ALA A 31 -5.32 -11.79 23.05
C ALA A 31 -4.70 -10.65 23.89
N ALA A 32 -4.96 -9.39 23.54
CA ALA A 32 -4.37 -8.25 24.23
C ALA A 32 -4.95 -8.06 25.64
N ASP A 33 -4.08 -7.73 26.60
CA ASP A 33 -4.52 -7.41 27.97
C ASP A 33 -5.23 -6.06 28.05
N HIS A 34 -4.83 -5.13 27.17
CA HIS A 34 -5.33 -3.76 27.12
C HIS A 34 -5.35 -3.28 25.67
N VAL A 35 -6.47 -2.70 25.25
CA VAL A 35 -6.71 -2.22 23.89
C VAL A 35 -6.95 -0.71 23.96
N ILE A 36 -6.37 0.01 23.01
CA ILE A 36 -6.61 1.45 22.81
C ILE A 36 -7.13 1.62 21.40
N ASP A 37 -8.38 2.04 21.26
CA ASP A 37 -9.01 2.33 19.97
C ASP A 37 -8.85 3.81 19.63
N ILE A 38 -8.17 4.10 18.52
CA ILE A 38 -7.94 5.46 18.02
C ILE A 38 -8.87 5.72 16.85
N GLY A 39 -9.55 6.87 16.87
CA GLY A 39 -10.53 7.22 15.83
C GLY A 39 -11.10 8.62 16.05
N PRO A 40 -12.38 8.86 15.68
CA PRO A 40 -13.32 7.94 15.02
C PRO A 40 -13.08 7.77 13.50
N GLY A 41 -12.24 8.61 12.89
CA GLY A 41 -11.88 8.55 11.48
C GLY A 41 -10.38 8.68 11.24
N ALA A 42 -10.00 8.87 9.97
CA ALA A 42 -8.60 9.09 9.58
C ALA A 42 -8.30 10.58 9.39
N GLY A 43 -7.02 10.96 9.51
CA GLY A 43 -6.57 12.33 9.29
C GLY A 43 -7.17 13.31 10.30
N VAL A 44 -7.74 14.41 9.82
CA VAL A 44 -8.34 15.46 10.66
C VAL A 44 -9.60 15.03 11.42
N HIS A 45 -10.15 13.86 11.08
CA HIS A 45 -11.32 13.27 11.75
C HIS A 45 -10.91 12.19 12.77
N GLY A 46 -9.61 12.01 13.01
CA GLY A 46 -9.06 11.07 13.97
C GLY A 46 -8.21 11.75 15.02
N GLY A 47 -7.37 10.97 15.69
CA GLY A 47 -6.42 11.49 16.68
C GLY A 47 -6.98 11.57 18.10
N GLU A 48 -8.15 10.96 18.34
CA GLU A 48 -8.76 10.85 19.66
C GLU A 48 -8.74 9.39 20.13
N VAL A 49 -8.60 9.20 21.44
CA VAL A 49 -8.81 7.90 22.09
C VAL A 49 -10.32 7.71 22.25
N VAL A 50 -10.90 6.86 21.42
CA VAL A 50 -12.35 6.61 21.38
C VAL A 50 -12.76 5.67 22.52
N ALA A 51 -11.95 4.64 22.76
CA ALA A 51 -12.14 3.69 23.83
C ALA A 51 -10.79 3.14 24.30
N GLU A 52 -10.69 2.84 25.58
CA GLU A 52 -9.47 2.31 26.19
C GLU A 52 -9.84 1.34 27.32
N GLY A 53 -9.14 0.20 27.39
CA GLY A 53 -9.33 -0.80 28.43
C GLY A 53 -9.30 -2.24 27.90
N PRO A 54 -9.83 -3.21 28.65
CA PRO A 54 -9.99 -4.58 28.15
C PRO A 54 -10.98 -4.61 26.98
N LEU A 55 -10.94 -5.67 26.17
CA LEU A 55 -11.74 -5.78 24.95
C LEU A 55 -13.25 -5.60 25.20
N GLU A 56 -13.77 -6.07 26.33
CA GLU A 56 -15.17 -5.90 26.72
C GLU A 56 -15.55 -4.42 26.85
N ALA A 57 -14.65 -3.59 27.37
CA ALA A 57 -14.86 -2.15 27.46
C ALA A 57 -14.91 -1.51 26.07
N ILE A 58 -14.03 -1.92 25.15
CA ILE A 58 -14.04 -1.44 23.77
C ILE A 58 -15.35 -1.81 23.06
N MET A 59 -15.84 -3.04 23.22
CA MET A 59 -17.10 -3.49 22.63
C MET A 59 -18.34 -2.79 23.22
N ALA A 60 -18.25 -2.30 24.46
CA ALA A 60 -19.33 -1.58 25.13
C ALA A 60 -19.51 -0.15 24.59
N VAL A 61 -18.45 0.48 24.08
CA VAL A 61 -18.48 1.85 23.54
C VAL A 61 -19.12 1.84 22.13
N PRO A 62 -20.30 2.45 21.93
CA PRO A 62 -20.97 2.48 20.64
C PRO A 62 -20.17 3.20 19.55
N GLU A 63 -19.37 4.20 19.91
CA GLU A 63 -18.57 5.02 18.99
C GLU A 63 -17.33 4.29 18.47
N SER A 64 -16.87 3.25 19.18
CA SER A 64 -15.71 2.44 18.77
C SER A 64 -16.06 1.61 17.54
N LEU A 65 -15.45 1.95 16.39
CA LEU A 65 -15.63 1.18 15.17
C LEU A 65 -15.08 -0.24 15.35
N THR A 66 -13.92 -0.36 16.01
CA THR A 66 -13.31 -1.63 16.36
C THR A 66 -14.25 -2.45 17.24
N GLY A 67 -14.81 -1.86 18.30
CA GLY A 67 -15.80 -2.51 19.18
C GLY A 67 -17.05 -2.98 18.44
N GLN A 68 -17.54 -2.22 17.45
CA GLN A 68 -18.66 -2.62 16.61
C GLN A 68 -18.36 -3.86 15.75
N TYR A 69 -17.14 -4.00 15.22
CA TYR A 69 -16.73 -5.20 14.48
C TYR A 69 -16.48 -6.38 15.42
N MET A 70 -15.80 -6.17 16.55
CA MET A 70 -15.49 -7.23 17.53
C MET A 70 -16.75 -7.82 18.19
N SER A 71 -17.78 -7.00 18.39
CA SER A 71 -19.10 -7.42 18.90
C SER A 71 -20.03 -8.00 17.82
N GLY A 72 -19.64 -7.94 16.54
CA GLY A 72 -20.45 -8.40 15.42
C GLY A 72 -21.63 -7.48 15.05
N LYS A 73 -21.77 -6.30 15.68
CA LYS A 73 -22.73 -5.25 15.26
C LYS A 73 -22.46 -4.83 13.81
N ARG A 74 -21.19 -4.78 13.41
CA ARG A 74 -20.73 -4.69 12.03
C ARG A 74 -20.00 -5.95 11.63
N LYS A 75 -20.08 -6.29 10.35
CA LYS A 75 -19.37 -7.43 9.75
C LYS A 75 -19.15 -7.21 8.27
N ILE A 76 -18.17 -7.89 7.71
CA ILE A 76 -17.98 -7.96 6.26
C ILE A 76 -18.98 -8.99 5.72
N GLU A 77 -19.91 -8.55 4.87
CA GLU A 77 -20.93 -9.44 4.32
C GLU A 77 -20.32 -10.41 3.29
N VAL A 78 -20.66 -11.69 3.42
CA VAL A 78 -20.30 -12.70 2.42
C VAL A 78 -21.34 -12.68 1.29
N PRO A 79 -20.94 -12.49 0.03
CA PRO A 79 -21.87 -12.48 -1.10
C PRO A 79 -22.69 -13.76 -1.18
N LYS A 80 -24.02 -13.64 -1.17
CA LYS A 80 -24.97 -14.78 -1.26
C LYS A 80 -24.92 -15.49 -2.62
N LYS A 81 -24.51 -14.79 -3.66
CA LYS A 81 -24.38 -15.30 -5.03
C LYS A 81 -22.95 -15.07 -5.50
N ARG A 82 -22.35 -16.10 -6.10
CA ARG A 82 -21.02 -16.03 -6.72
C ARG A 82 -21.17 -16.02 -8.24
N VAL A 83 -20.27 -15.34 -8.92
CA VAL A 83 -20.19 -15.38 -10.39
C VAL A 83 -19.69 -16.78 -10.79
N PRO A 84 -20.42 -17.52 -11.64
CA PRO A 84 -19.99 -18.84 -12.08
C PRO A 84 -18.77 -18.72 -13.01
N ALA A 85 -17.87 -19.70 -12.95
CA ALA A 85 -16.75 -19.78 -13.88
C ALA A 85 -17.24 -20.10 -15.30
N ASN A 86 -16.65 -19.44 -16.30
CA ASN A 86 -16.82 -19.84 -17.70
C ASN A 86 -15.78 -20.93 -18.04
N PRO A 87 -16.19 -22.16 -18.37
CA PRO A 87 -15.27 -23.26 -18.71
C PRO A 87 -14.39 -22.98 -19.92
N GLU A 88 -14.82 -22.11 -20.83
CA GLU A 88 -14.10 -21.77 -22.06
C GLU A 88 -13.06 -20.66 -21.85
N LYS A 89 -13.07 -19.97 -20.70
CA LYS A 89 -12.15 -18.86 -20.41
C LYS A 89 -11.31 -19.18 -19.20
N VAL A 90 -10.16 -19.80 -19.43
CA VAL A 90 -9.28 -20.31 -18.39
C VAL A 90 -7.83 -20.03 -18.75
N LEU A 91 -7.08 -19.48 -17.79
CA LEU A 91 -5.63 -19.43 -17.85
C LEU A 91 -5.05 -20.68 -17.16
N LYS A 92 -4.12 -21.36 -17.83
CA LYS A 92 -3.48 -22.56 -17.30
C LYS A 92 -1.98 -22.43 -17.37
N LEU A 93 -1.34 -22.35 -16.21
CA LEU A 93 0.12 -22.43 -16.04
C LEU A 93 0.47 -23.85 -15.62
N THR A 94 1.29 -24.55 -16.39
CA THR A 94 1.69 -25.93 -16.08
C THR A 94 3.16 -26.04 -15.74
N GLY A 95 3.46 -26.94 -14.81
CA GLY A 95 4.81 -27.35 -14.46
C GLY A 95 5.69 -26.26 -13.86
N ALA A 96 5.09 -25.38 -13.04
CA ALA A 96 5.82 -24.38 -12.27
C ALA A 96 6.71 -25.07 -11.23
N ARG A 97 8.01 -24.75 -11.28
CA ARG A 97 9.11 -25.41 -10.56
C ARG A 97 10.09 -24.43 -9.92
N GLY A 98 9.73 -23.16 -9.80
CA GLY A 98 10.50 -22.17 -9.05
C GLY A 98 10.60 -22.53 -7.57
N ASN A 99 11.78 -22.32 -6.97
CA ASN A 99 12.04 -22.54 -5.54
C ASN A 99 11.52 -23.91 -5.04
N ASN A 100 10.52 -23.92 -4.17
CA ASN A 100 9.95 -25.13 -3.56
C ASN A 100 8.71 -25.68 -4.30
N LEU A 101 8.35 -25.14 -5.47
CA LEU A 101 7.24 -25.64 -6.27
C LEU A 101 7.56 -27.01 -6.89
N LYS A 102 6.66 -27.96 -6.70
CA LYS A 102 6.81 -29.36 -7.15
C LYS A 102 6.00 -29.63 -8.42
N ASP A 103 6.44 -29.09 -9.56
CA ASP A 103 5.78 -29.24 -10.87
C ASP A 103 4.29 -28.84 -10.85
N VAL A 104 4.00 -27.70 -10.21
CA VAL A 104 2.65 -27.25 -9.90
C VAL A 104 1.91 -26.81 -11.17
N THR A 105 0.64 -27.20 -11.28
CA THR A 105 -0.28 -26.69 -12.31
C THR A 105 -1.30 -25.77 -11.67
N LEU A 106 -1.33 -24.51 -12.11
CA LEU A 106 -2.30 -23.50 -11.71
C LEU A 106 -3.33 -23.32 -12.82
N THR A 107 -4.61 -23.34 -12.45
CA THR A 107 -5.74 -23.09 -13.36
C THR A 107 -6.56 -21.94 -12.80
N LEU A 108 -6.65 -20.83 -13.53
CA LEU A 108 -7.34 -19.62 -13.14
C LEU A 108 -8.55 -19.36 -14.07
N PRO A 109 -9.78 -19.27 -13.53
CA PRO A 109 -10.93 -18.85 -14.30
C PRO A 109 -10.84 -17.34 -14.59
N VAL A 110 -11.04 -16.94 -15.84
CA VAL A 110 -10.98 -15.54 -16.25
C VAL A 110 -12.21 -14.80 -15.74
N GLY A 111 -12.03 -13.55 -15.28
CA GLY A 111 -13.12 -12.66 -14.87
C GLY A 111 -13.70 -12.94 -13.48
N LEU A 112 -13.04 -13.77 -12.67
CA LEU A 112 -13.46 -14.04 -11.28
C LEU A 112 -12.52 -13.41 -10.26
N PHE A 113 -13.06 -13.08 -9.08
CA PHE A 113 -12.28 -12.72 -7.90
C PHE A 113 -11.62 -13.98 -7.34
N THR A 114 -10.32 -14.15 -7.59
CA THR A 114 -9.56 -15.35 -7.20
C THR A 114 -8.57 -15.03 -6.09
N CYS A 115 -8.66 -15.76 -4.98
CA CYS A 115 -7.73 -15.66 -3.85
C CYS A 115 -6.73 -16.82 -3.88
N ILE A 116 -5.43 -16.51 -3.83
CA ILE A 116 -4.37 -17.52 -3.66
C ILE A 116 -3.97 -17.56 -2.18
N THR A 117 -4.32 -18.65 -1.50
CA THR A 117 -4.13 -18.81 -0.06
C THR A 117 -3.15 -19.94 0.27
N GLY A 118 -2.71 -20.01 1.53
CA GLY A 118 -1.76 -21.02 2.02
C GLY A 118 -0.81 -20.46 3.08
N VAL A 119 -0.17 -21.32 3.85
CA VAL A 119 0.76 -20.96 4.93
C VAL A 119 2.00 -20.21 4.41
N SER A 120 2.70 -19.49 5.30
CA SER A 120 3.95 -18.82 4.92
C SER A 120 4.96 -19.84 4.37
N GLY A 121 5.70 -19.46 3.32
CA GLY A 121 6.64 -20.37 2.66
C GLY A 121 6.04 -21.44 1.75
N SER A 122 4.71 -21.52 1.58
CA SER A 122 4.08 -22.54 0.70
C SER A 122 4.32 -22.35 -0.81
N GLY A 123 5.04 -21.29 -1.21
CA GLY A 123 5.35 -21.00 -2.62
C GLY A 123 4.36 -20.07 -3.34
N LYS A 124 3.43 -19.40 -2.63
CA LYS A 124 2.44 -18.48 -3.24
C LYS A 124 3.09 -17.36 -4.05
N SER A 125 4.04 -16.64 -3.44
CA SER A 125 4.78 -15.56 -4.10
C SER A 125 5.58 -16.10 -5.28
N THR A 126 6.19 -17.28 -5.15
CA THR A 126 6.90 -17.87 -6.28
C THR A 126 6.00 -18.26 -7.43
N LEU A 127 4.81 -18.80 -7.15
CA LEU A 127 3.84 -19.16 -8.18
C LEU A 127 3.26 -17.93 -8.90
N ILE A 128 2.92 -16.88 -8.15
CA ILE A 128 2.23 -15.70 -8.70
C ILE A 128 3.22 -14.61 -9.13
N ASN A 129 4.07 -14.16 -8.21
CA ASN A 129 4.92 -12.98 -8.42
C ASN A 129 6.22 -13.34 -9.17
N ASP A 130 6.80 -14.53 -8.90
CA ASP A 130 8.07 -14.92 -9.55
C ASP A 130 7.84 -15.71 -10.85
N THR A 131 6.66 -16.31 -11.05
CA THR A 131 6.36 -17.13 -12.23
C THR A 131 5.26 -16.51 -13.10
N LEU A 132 4.01 -16.49 -12.65
CA LEU A 132 2.88 -16.06 -13.50
C LEU A 132 2.98 -14.61 -13.97
N PHE A 133 3.31 -13.69 -13.05
CA PHE A 133 3.36 -12.26 -13.35
C PHE A 133 4.45 -11.92 -14.37
N PRO A 134 5.73 -12.36 -14.24
CA PRO A 134 6.75 -12.10 -15.25
C PRO A 134 6.41 -12.69 -16.63
N ILE A 135 5.78 -13.86 -16.69
CA ILE A 135 5.29 -14.44 -17.95
C ILE A 135 4.26 -13.52 -18.60
N ALA A 136 3.23 -13.13 -17.85
CA ALA A 136 2.17 -12.24 -18.34
C ALA A 136 2.72 -10.85 -18.68
N GLN A 137 3.67 -10.33 -17.91
CA GLN A 137 4.28 -9.02 -18.13
C GLN A 137 5.12 -9.00 -19.41
N ARG A 138 5.82 -10.09 -19.73
CA ARG A 138 6.52 -10.25 -21.01
C ARG A 138 5.55 -10.32 -22.19
N GLN A 139 4.55 -11.20 -22.11
CA GLN A 139 3.68 -11.49 -23.26
C GLN A 139 2.60 -10.44 -23.51
N LEU A 140 2.03 -9.84 -22.45
CA LEU A 140 0.94 -8.86 -22.56
C LEU A 140 1.44 -7.42 -22.55
N ASN A 141 2.44 -7.11 -21.71
CA ASN A 141 2.92 -5.74 -21.55
C ASN A 141 4.22 -5.44 -22.32
N GLY A 142 4.84 -6.45 -22.96
CA GLY A 142 6.08 -6.30 -23.71
C GLY A 142 7.34 -6.04 -22.87
N ALA A 143 7.34 -6.44 -21.59
CA ALA A 143 8.51 -6.26 -20.73
C ALA A 143 9.70 -7.11 -21.20
N THR A 144 10.91 -6.55 -21.20
CA THR A 144 12.12 -7.25 -21.66
C THR A 144 12.93 -7.87 -20.52
N ILE A 145 12.85 -7.33 -19.31
CA ILE A 145 13.72 -7.70 -18.18
C ILE A 145 13.10 -8.78 -17.27
N ALA A 146 11.79 -9.00 -17.34
CA ALA A 146 11.08 -9.83 -16.37
C ALA A 146 11.36 -11.34 -16.54
N GLU A 147 12.31 -11.92 -15.82
CA GLU A 147 12.63 -13.34 -15.92
C GLU A 147 11.69 -14.22 -15.07
N PRO A 148 10.85 -15.06 -15.69
CA PRO A 148 9.99 -15.97 -14.93
C PRO A 148 10.79 -17.12 -14.35
N ALA A 149 10.44 -17.54 -13.15
CA ALA A 149 10.92 -18.79 -12.58
C ALA A 149 10.51 -20.00 -13.45
N PRO A 150 11.22 -21.15 -13.38
CA PRO A 150 11.01 -22.28 -14.27
C PRO A 150 9.55 -22.76 -14.32
N TYR A 151 9.01 -22.91 -15.53
CA TYR A 151 7.70 -23.49 -15.82
C TYR A 151 7.75 -24.35 -17.08
N ARG A 152 6.68 -25.09 -17.41
CA ARG A 152 6.61 -25.91 -18.63
C ARG A 152 5.85 -25.22 -19.76
N ASP A 153 4.63 -24.77 -19.48
CA ASP A 153 3.76 -24.17 -20.51
C ASP A 153 2.74 -23.22 -19.88
N ILE A 154 2.26 -22.25 -20.66
CA ILE A 154 1.16 -21.36 -20.28
C ILE A 154 0.14 -21.22 -21.43
N GLN A 155 -1.14 -21.30 -21.10
CA GLN A 155 -2.25 -21.21 -22.05
C GLN A 155 -3.33 -20.25 -21.52
N GLY A 156 -4.12 -19.66 -22.42
CA GLY A 156 -5.24 -18.78 -22.05
C GLY A 156 -4.82 -17.34 -21.72
N LEU A 157 -3.60 -16.92 -22.08
CA LEU A 157 -3.16 -15.53 -21.95
C LEU A 157 -3.83 -14.62 -22.99
N GLU A 158 -4.28 -15.18 -24.11
CA GLU A 158 -5.06 -14.51 -25.15
C GLU A 158 -6.42 -13.96 -24.66
N HIS A 159 -6.86 -14.34 -23.46
CA HIS A 159 -8.05 -13.77 -22.82
C HIS A 159 -7.80 -12.44 -22.10
N PHE A 160 -6.56 -11.95 -22.07
CA PHE A 160 -6.15 -10.76 -21.34
C PHE A 160 -5.39 -9.78 -22.25
N ASP A 161 -5.64 -8.49 -22.08
CA ASP A 161 -4.94 -7.44 -22.83
C ASP A 161 -3.69 -6.92 -22.12
N LYS A 162 -3.67 -6.99 -20.78
CA LYS A 162 -2.59 -6.49 -19.92
C LYS A 162 -2.60 -7.16 -18.56
N VAL A 163 -1.45 -7.18 -17.90
CA VAL A 163 -1.32 -7.52 -16.48
C VAL A 163 -0.92 -6.30 -15.66
N ILE A 164 -1.47 -6.17 -14.45
CA ILE A 164 -1.11 -5.11 -13.52
C ILE A 164 -0.80 -5.76 -12.18
N ASP A 165 0.40 -5.53 -11.66
CA ASP A 165 0.76 -5.85 -10.29
C ASP A 165 0.61 -4.60 -9.43
N ILE A 166 -0.12 -4.72 -8.33
CA ILE A 166 -0.30 -3.67 -7.34
C ILE A 166 0.43 -4.16 -6.09
N ASP A 167 1.69 -3.75 -5.96
CA ASP A 167 2.58 -4.22 -4.91
C ASP A 167 2.50 -3.39 -3.62
N GLN A 168 3.32 -3.76 -2.64
CA GLN A 168 3.48 -3.04 -1.37
C GLN A 168 4.76 -2.19 -1.35
N SER A 169 5.38 -1.96 -2.51
CA SER A 169 6.57 -1.12 -2.58
C SER A 169 6.18 0.34 -2.32
N PRO A 170 7.04 1.14 -1.67
CA PRO A 170 6.75 2.56 -1.47
C PRO A 170 6.56 3.27 -2.81
N ILE A 171 5.51 4.09 -2.92
CA ILE A 171 5.18 4.94 -4.09
C ILE A 171 6.41 5.70 -4.61
N GLY A 172 7.29 6.12 -3.71
CA GLY A 172 8.64 6.53 -4.05
C GLY A 172 9.49 6.62 -2.80
N ARG A 173 10.81 6.63 -3.00
CA ARG A 173 11.80 6.73 -1.92
C ARG A 173 12.24 8.18 -1.64
N THR A 174 11.63 9.15 -2.30
CA THR A 174 11.98 10.57 -2.19
C THR A 174 10.77 11.40 -1.80
N PRO A 175 10.96 12.57 -1.13
CA PRO A 175 9.87 13.50 -0.80
C PRO A 175 9.11 14.08 -2.02
N ARG A 176 9.61 13.81 -3.24
CA ARG A 176 9.00 14.24 -4.51
C ARG A 176 7.80 13.39 -4.92
N SER A 177 7.80 12.12 -4.53
CA SER A 177 6.69 11.22 -4.82
C SER A 177 5.62 11.36 -3.75
N ASN A 178 4.43 11.80 -4.16
CA ASN A 178 3.26 11.90 -3.31
C ASN A 178 2.01 11.45 -4.11
N PRO A 179 0.84 11.33 -3.47
CA PRO A 179 -0.38 10.90 -4.16
C PRO A 179 -0.73 11.75 -5.39
N ALA A 180 -0.47 13.07 -5.34
CA ALA A 180 -0.79 13.96 -6.44
C ALA A 180 0.11 13.72 -7.67
N THR A 181 1.40 13.47 -7.46
CA THR A 181 2.33 13.15 -8.56
C THR A 181 2.13 11.74 -9.09
N TYR A 182 1.85 10.78 -8.21
CA TYR A 182 1.72 9.37 -8.60
C TYR A 182 0.45 9.09 -9.40
N THR A 183 -0.67 9.69 -9.00
CA THR A 183 -1.95 9.58 -9.75
C THR A 183 -1.99 10.46 -10.99
N GLY A 184 -1.00 11.33 -11.19
CA GLY A 184 -0.94 12.28 -12.31
C GLY A 184 -1.83 13.52 -12.17
N VAL A 185 -2.66 13.61 -11.12
CA VAL A 185 -3.56 14.77 -10.89
C VAL A 185 -2.81 16.09 -10.71
N PHE A 186 -1.53 16.04 -10.35
CA PHE A 186 -0.75 17.27 -10.20
C PHE A 186 -0.51 18.01 -11.52
N THR A 187 -0.58 17.34 -12.68
CA THR A 187 -0.44 18.00 -13.98
C THR A 187 -1.60 18.96 -14.29
N PRO A 188 -2.87 18.53 -14.29
CA PRO A 188 -3.99 19.44 -14.52
C PRO A 188 -4.08 20.54 -13.46
N VAL A 189 -3.72 20.26 -12.20
CA VAL A 189 -3.64 21.31 -11.16
C VAL A 189 -2.65 22.42 -11.57
N ARG A 190 -1.46 22.08 -12.05
CA ARG A 190 -0.48 23.08 -12.51
C ARG A 190 -0.95 23.87 -13.74
N GLU A 191 -1.70 23.23 -14.63
CA GLU A 191 -2.31 23.90 -15.79
C GLU A 191 -3.36 24.92 -15.36
N LEU A 192 -4.20 24.57 -14.39
CA LEU A 192 -5.17 25.50 -13.79
C LEU A 192 -4.48 26.70 -13.16
N PHE A 193 -3.43 26.49 -12.38
CA PHE A 193 -2.64 27.58 -11.77
C PHE A 193 -1.96 28.47 -12.80
N ALA A 194 -1.47 27.92 -13.92
CA ALA A 194 -0.94 28.73 -15.01
C ALA A 194 -2.02 29.53 -15.75
N GLY A 195 -3.28 29.07 -15.68
CA GLY A 195 -4.42 29.69 -16.34
C GLY A 195 -4.97 30.95 -15.66
N VAL A 196 -4.67 31.20 -14.38
CA VAL A 196 -5.23 32.34 -13.64
C VAL A 196 -4.67 33.69 -14.12
N PRO A 197 -5.42 34.80 -13.98
CA PRO A 197 -4.99 36.11 -14.48
C PRO A 197 -3.61 36.57 -13.96
N GLU A 198 -3.30 36.40 -12.67
CA GLU A 198 -1.99 36.81 -12.15
C GLU A 198 -0.84 36.01 -12.77
N SER A 199 -1.02 34.70 -12.95
CA SER A 199 -0.03 33.84 -13.60
C SER A 199 0.21 34.26 -15.05
N ARG A 200 -0.85 34.53 -15.80
CA ARG A 200 -0.76 35.01 -17.19
C ARG A 200 -0.05 36.36 -17.28
N ALA A 201 -0.39 37.30 -16.41
CA ALA A 201 0.25 38.62 -16.35
C ALA A 201 1.75 38.53 -16.03
N ARG A 202 2.16 37.55 -15.23
CA ARG A 202 3.57 37.28 -14.88
C ARG A 202 4.30 36.35 -15.85
N GLY A 203 3.62 35.86 -16.90
CA GLY A 203 4.19 34.89 -17.85
C GLY A 203 4.49 33.51 -17.24
N TYR A 204 3.80 33.12 -16.17
CA TYR A 204 3.99 31.83 -15.53
C TYR A 204 3.35 30.69 -16.35
N THR A 205 4.15 29.65 -16.58
CA THR A 205 3.71 28.42 -17.25
C THR A 205 3.46 27.32 -16.22
N PRO A 206 2.87 26.16 -16.60
CA PRO A 206 2.70 25.03 -15.67
C PRO A 206 4.01 24.52 -15.04
N GLY A 207 5.15 24.83 -15.65
CA GLY A 207 6.48 24.55 -15.10
C GLY A 207 6.77 25.34 -13.82
N ARG A 208 6.28 26.58 -13.70
CA ARG A 208 6.46 27.41 -12.49
C ARG A 208 5.90 26.72 -11.25
N PHE A 209 4.76 26.05 -11.40
CA PHE A 209 4.06 25.34 -10.33
C PHE A 209 4.53 23.89 -10.14
N SER A 210 5.63 23.47 -10.77
CA SER A 210 6.23 22.17 -10.52
C SER A 210 7.39 22.29 -9.53
N PHE A 211 7.29 21.61 -8.38
CA PHE A 211 8.39 21.52 -7.42
C PHE A 211 9.57 20.66 -7.93
N ASN A 212 9.41 19.99 -9.08
CA ASN A 212 10.44 19.14 -9.68
C ASN A 212 11.35 19.88 -10.66
N VAL A 213 10.99 21.10 -11.09
CA VAL A 213 11.76 21.86 -12.08
C VAL A 213 12.21 23.20 -11.49
N ARG A 214 13.36 23.70 -11.96
CA ARG A 214 13.84 25.04 -11.59
C ARG A 214 12.87 26.11 -12.08
N GLY A 215 12.78 27.21 -11.34
CA GLY A 215 11.96 28.37 -11.69
C GLY A 215 11.10 28.83 -10.52
N GLY A 216 10.09 28.04 -10.13
CA GLY A 216 9.18 28.39 -9.02
C GLY A 216 9.43 27.66 -7.71
N ARG A 217 10.14 26.53 -7.74
CA ARG A 217 10.47 25.78 -6.53
C ARG A 217 11.39 26.57 -5.59
N CYS A 218 11.40 26.19 -4.32
CA CYS A 218 12.43 26.66 -3.38
C CYS A 218 13.77 26.01 -3.73
N GLU A 219 14.80 26.81 -4.01
CA GLU A 219 16.11 26.29 -4.41
C GLU A 219 16.92 25.73 -3.24
N ALA A 220 16.67 26.15 -1.99
CA ALA A 220 17.37 25.62 -0.82
C ALA A 220 17.08 24.14 -0.56
N CYS A 221 15.81 23.72 -0.63
CA CYS A 221 15.43 22.30 -0.56
C CYS A 221 15.20 21.68 -1.94
N GLN A 222 15.52 22.40 -3.02
CA GLN A 222 15.27 21.98 -4.40
C GLN A 222 13.83 21.47 -4.67
N GLY A 223 12.84 22.04 -3.97
CA GLY A 223 11.43 21.65 -4.06
C GLY A 223 10.96 20.47 -3.18
N ASP A 224 11.84 19.85 -2.38
CA ASP A 224 11.44 18.74 -1.50
C ASP A 224 10.61 19.22 -0.30
N GLY A 225 10.79 20.49 0.10
CA GLY A 225 10.14 21.10 1.28
C GLY A 225 10.77 20.68 2.61
N VAL A 226 11.62 19.66 2.58
CA VAL A 226 12.39 19.15 3.71
C VAL A 226 13.87 19.06 3.35
N ILE A 227 14.72 19.03 4.36
CA ILE A 227 16.15 18.79 4.25
C ILE A 227 16.45 17.48 4.98
N LYS A 228 17.19 16.58 4.33
CA LYS A 228 17.65 15.34 4.93
C LYS A 228 18.84 15.64 5.83
N VAL A 229 18.77 15.21 7.08
CA VAL A 229 19.86 15.30 8.07
C VAL A 229 20.40 13.90 8.27
N GLU A 230 21.68 13.72 7.94
CA GLU A 230 22.36 12.44 8.12
C GLU A 230 22.71 12.23 9.59
N MET A 231 22.42 11.03 10.09
CA MET A 231 22.62 10.66 11.48
C MET A 231 23.65 9.52 11.55
N HIS A 232 24.61 9.61 12.46
CA HIS A 232 25.73 8.65 12.51
C HIS A 232 25.31 7.25 12.96
N PHE A 233 24.35 7.15 13.87
CA PHE A 233 23.95 5.89 14.52
C PHE A 233 22.44 5.64 14.47
N LEU A 234 21.67 6.64 14.04
CA LEU A 234 20.22 6.57 13.92
C LEU A 234 19.85 6.63 12.43
N PRO A 235 18.64 6.21 12.04
CA PRO A 235 18.13 6.48 10.71
C PRO A 235 18.12 7.98 10.41
N ASP A 236 18.44 8.34 9.17
CA ASP A 236 18.39 9.73 8.71
C ASP A 236 16.98 10.32 8.90
N ILE A 237 16.94 11.60 9.27
CA ILE A 237 15.69 12.31 9.51
C ILE A 237 15.46 13.42 8.48
N TYR A 238 14.21 13.82 8.31
CA TYR A 238 13.83 14.94 7.45
C TYR A 238 13.31 16.09 8.30
N VAL A 239 13.92 17.26 8.16
CA VAL A 239 13.49 18.49 8.85
C VAL A 239 12.85 19.46 7.85
N PRO A 240 11.81 20.23 8.23
CA PRO A 240 11.24 21.25 7.36
C PRO A 240 12.30 22.24 6.88
N CYS A 241 12.27 22.59 5.59
CA CYS A 241 13.20 23.56 5.03
C CYS A 241 13.00 24.95 5.65
N ASP A 242 14.06 25.57 6.15
CA ASP A 242 13.97 26.87 6.81
C ASP A 242 13.60 28.03 5.90
N GLN A 243 13.87 27.95 4.60
CA GLN A 243 13.57 29.03 3.66
C GLN A 243 12.12 29.02 3.21
N CYS A 244 11.59 27.87 2.79
CA CYS A 244 10.20 27.78 2.33
C CYS A 244 9.22 27.33 3.41
N LYS A 245 9.71 26.98 4.61
CA LYS A 245 8.91 26.47 5.74
C LYS A 245 8.00 25.30 5.31
N GLY A 246 8.55 24.35 4.56
CA GLY A 246 7.80 23.19 4.05
C GLY A 246 6.96 23.44 2.81
N LYS A 247 6.80 24.68 2.35
CA LYS A 247 5.89 25.02 1.23
C LYS A 247 6.41 24.60 -0.16
N ARG A 248 7.66 24.16 -0.29
CA ARG A 248 8.30 23.68 -1.54
C ARG A 248 8.54 24.72 -2.64
N TYR A 249 7.97 25.92 -2.55
CA TYR A 249 8.08 27.00 -3.54
C TYR A 249 8.77 28.24 -2.98
N ASN A 250 9.29 29.08 -3.88
CA ASN A 250 9.72 30.43 -3.52
C ASN A 250 8.52 31.35 -3.30
N ARG A 251 8.77 32.53 -2.71
CA ARG A 251 7.72 33.48 -2.34
C ARG A 251 6.98 34.02 -3.55
N GLU A 252 7.65 34.18 -4.69
CA GLU A 252 7.07 34.78 -5.90
C GLU A 252 6.05 33.85 -6.58
N THR A 253 6.14 32.54 -6.32
CA THR A 253 5.22 31.53 -6.86
C THR A 253 3.96 31.33 -6.01
N LEU A 254 4.01 31.70 -4.72
CA LEU A 254 2.93 31.53 -3.75
C LEU A 254 2.04 32.76 -3.64
#